data_AF-A0AAY5EEL4-F1
#
_entry.id   AF-A0AAY5EEL4-F1
#
_cell.length_a   1.000
_cell.length_b   1.000
_cell.length_c   1.000
_cell.angle_alpha   90.00
_cell.angle_beta   90.00
_cell.angle_gamma   90.00
#
_symmetry.space_group_name_H-M   'P 1'
#
loop_
_entity.id
_entity.type
_entity.pdbx_description
1 polymer ?
#
loop_
_entity_poly.entity_id
_entity_poly.type
_entity_poly.pdbx_seq_one_letter_code
_entity_poly.pdbx_strand_id
1 'polypeptide(L)'
;NGLTKLLETNALVDEMKVELSALEPVLKQKSIDVNALMEKLAVDQEKADQALAKMKAAETQAIAADAQRDLDEALPALDSANHALDALDKADIAEIRVFTKPPDLVMTVMEAVCILLNSKTDWASAKQVLGDSNFLKKLTDYDKDNIRPQVLQRLQRYVQNADFVPEKVEKVSKACKSMCMWVRAMDLYSRVLKEVGPKREKLAAAQAELDATMATLREKQAKLQEVENQIKVLQEQFDSSVGEKEALGTRKKRGERGTRLGRSGKLTAALADEQGRWQESVALYQQDIRDVTGNVCIAAACVAYCGAFTSYYRQLVGYQWILRCQELGIPISANFSLIGILGDPYEIRQWNSEGLPRDTVSTENGILVTHGRRWPLMIDPQDQANRWIRTKESKNGLKVIKLTDNGFLRTLESAIRLGMPVLLEEVTSDLLTFHLPSLRLILQSDL
;
A
#
# COMPACT_ATOMS: atom_id res chain seq x y z
N ASN A 1 -1.70 35.56 15.15
CA ASN A 1 -3.07 35.02 15.26
C ASN A 1 -3.70 34.69 13.92
N GLY A 2 -4.06 35.66 13.06
CA GLY A 2 -4.66 35.38 11.74
C GLY A 2 -3.72 34.60 10.81
N LEU A 3 -2.49 35.09 10.66
CA LEU A 3 -1.45 34.44 9.85
C LEU A 3 -1.13 33.01 10.32
N THR A 4 -1.04 32.80 11.64
CA THR A 4 -0.77 31.49 12.25
C THR A 4 -1.83 30.45 11.85
N LYS A 5 -3.11 30.81 11.96
CA LYS A 5 -4.22 29.92 11.57
C LYS A 5 -4.22 29.59 10.08
N LEU A 6 -3.83 30.55 9.23
CA LEU A 6 -3.68 30.30 7.79
C LEU A 6 -2.57 29.29 7.50
N LEU A 7 -1.40 29.44 8.14
CA LEU A 7 -0.26 28.53 7.99
C LEU A 7 -0.59 27.10 8.47
N GLU A 8 -1.22 26.95 9.63
CA GLU A 8 -1.67 25.66 10.15
C GLU A 8 -2.67 24.98 9.20
N THR A 9 -3.61 25.75 8.65
CA THR A 9 -4.62 25.25 7.71
C THR A 9 -3.99 24.81 6.39
N ASN A 10 -3.00 25.58 5.88
CA ASN A 10 -2.26 25.22 4.66
C ASN A 10 -1.47 23.93 4.85
N ALA A 11 -0.74 23.80 5.96
CA ALA A 11 0.05 22.61 6.26
C ALA A 11 -0.81 21.34 6.29
N LEU A 12 -1.97 21.39 6.94
CA LEU A 12 -2.90 20.26 7.05
C LEU A 12 -3.51 19.87 5.69
N VAL A 13 -3.77 20.87 4.84
CA VAL A 13 -4.25 20.63 3.46
C VAL A 13 -3.16 20.03 2.58
N ASP A 14 -1.91 20.45 2.73
CA ASP A 14 -0.79 19.98 1.91
C ASP A 14 -0.34 18.56 2.30
N GLU A 15 -0.22 18.24 3.58
CA GLU A 15 0.12 16.89 4.07
C GLU A 15 -0.87 15.84 3.52
N MET A 16 -2.17 16.12 3.60
CA MET A 16 -3.20 15.22 3.07
C MET A 16 -3.22 15.11 1.53
N LYS A 17 -2.81 16.16 0.80
CA LYS A 17 -2.66 16.08 -0.67
C LYS A 17 -1.50 15.17 -1.04
N VAL A 18 -0.38 15.28 -0.31
CA VAL A 18 0.81 14.45 -0.52
C VAL A 18 0.47 12.97 -0.33
N GLU A 19 -0.21 12.61 0.77
CA GLU A 19 -0.62 11.21 1.04
C GLU A 19 -1.44 10.59 -0.10
N LEU A 20 -2.43 11.32 -0.63
CA LEU A 20 -3.26 10.84 -1.73
C LEU A 20 -2.49 10.72 -3.04
N SER A 21 -1.61 11.68 -3.33
CA SER A 21 -0.77 11.65 -4.53
C SER A 21 0.28 10.54 -4.50
N ALA A 22 0.74 10.16 -3.31
CA ALA A 22 1.72 9.08 -3.12
C ALA A 22 1.13 7.69 -3.35
N LEU A 23 -0.16 7.48 -3.07
CA LEU A 23 -0.86 6.20 -3.27
C LEU A 23 -1.19 5.91 -4.75
N GLU A 24 -1.32 6.94 -5.59
CA GLU A 24 -1.63 6.78 -7.01
C GLU A 24 -0.57 6.03 -7.84
N PRO A 25 0.74 6.35 -7.77
CA PRO A 25 1.76 5.62 -8.51
C PRO A 25 1.91 4.17 -8.00
N VAL A 26 1.76 3.94 -6.69
CA VAL A 26 1.86 2.60 -6.08
C VAL A 26 0.79 1.66 -6.63
N LEU A 27 -0.45 2.14 -6.77
CA LEU A 27 -1.55 1.34 -7.34
C LEU A 27 -1.38 1.07 -8.83
N LYS A 28 -0.85 2.03 -9.60
CA LYS A 28 -0.52 1.81 -11.01
C LYS A 28 0.55 0.73 -11.17
N GLN A 29 1.60 0.77 -10.36
CA GLN A 29 2.65 -0.25 -10.41
C GLN A 29 2.11 -1.63 -10.07
N LYS A 30 1.37 -1.75 -8.94
CA LYS A 30 0.75 -3.03 -8.55
C LYS A 30 -0.20 -3.58 -9.62
N SER A 31 -0.97 -2.73 -10.30
CA SER A 31 -1.85 -3.15 -11.40
C SER A 31 -1.05 -3.69 -12.59
N ILE A 32 0.09 -3.08 -12.94
CA ILE A 32 0.97 -3.56 -14.00
C ILE A 32 1.57 -4.92 -13.60
N ASP A 33 2.02 -5.07 -12.36
CA ASP A 33 2.62 -6.30 -11.86
C ASP A 33 1.62 -7.47 -11.88
N VAL A 34 0.37 -7.23 -11.46
CA VAL A 34 -0.73 -8.23 -11.52
C VAL A 34 -1.01 -8.65 -12.97
N ASN A 35 -1.13 -7.69 -13.89
CA ASN A 35 -1.40 -7.98 -15.30
C ASN A 35 -0.26 -8.78 -15.95
N ALA A 36 1.00 -8.45 -15.65
CA ALA A 36 2.16 -9.17 -16.17
C ALA A 36 2.25 -10.62 -15.68
N LEU A 37 1.86 -10.88 -14.42
CA LEU A 37 1.81 -12.24 -13.87
C LEU A 37 0.65 -13.06 -14.44
N MET A 38 -0.51 -12.44 -14.69
CA MET A 38 -1.63 -13.10 -15.37
C MET A 38 -1.28 -13.53 -16.79
N GLU A 39 -0.51 -12.71 -17.51
CA GLU A 39 -0.04 -13.04 -18.86
C GLU A 39 0.95 -14.22 -18.85
N LYS A 40 1.85 -14.29 -17.87
CA LYS A 40 2.73 -15.46 -17.67
C LYS A 40 1.94 -16.72 -17.33
N LEU A 41 0.91 -16.62 -16.48
CA LEU A 41 0.06 -17.76 -16.12
C LEU A 41 -0.63 -18.36 -17.35
N ALA A 42 -1.20 -17.53 -18.22
CA ALA A 42 -1.90 -17.99 -19.42
C ALA A 42 -0.97 -18.82 -20.34
N VAL A 43 0.29 -18.39 -20.49
CA VAL A 43 1.30 -19.10 -21.29
C VAL A 43 1.75 -20.41 -20.64
N ASP A 44 1.87 -20.45 -19.32
CA ASP A 44 2.30 -21.66 -18.60
C ASP A 44 1.17 -22.69 -18.45
N GLN A 45 -0.09 -22.23 -18.45
CA GLN A 45 -1.29 -23.07 -18.38
C GLN A 45 -1.58 -23.79 -19.71
N GLU A 46 -1.28 -23.17 -20.86
CA GLU A 46 -1.32 -23.85 -22.17
C GLU A 46 -0.26 -24.96 -22.31
N LYS A 47 0.87 -24.86 -21.60
CA LYS A 47 2.00 -25.82 -21.71
C LYS A 47 1.92 -27.00 -20.72
N ALA A 48 0.87 -27.05 -19.90
CA ALA A 48 0.60 -28.14 -18.97
C ALA A 48 -0.16 -29.27 -19.69
N ASP A 49 0.55 -30.05 -20.51
CA ASP A 49 -0.02 -31.15 -21.32
C ASP A 49 -0.54 -32.33 -20.46
N GLN A 50 -1.73 -32.16 -19.87
CA GLN A 50 -2.44 -33.23 -19.17
C GLN A 50 -2.93 -34.33 -20.12
N ALA A 51 -3.11 -34.02 -21.40
CA ALA A 51 -3.55 -34.97 -22.42
C ALA A 51 -2.51 -36.06 -22.67
N LEU A 52 -1.23 -35.70 -22.71
CA LEU A 52 -0.12 -36.64 -22.93
C LEU A 52 0.01 -37.65 -21.77
N ALA A 53 -0.13 -37.18 -20.52
CA ALA A 53 -0.08 -38.04 -19.34
C ALA A 53 -1.28 -39.01 -19.27
N LYS A 54 -2.49 -38.56 -19.66
CA LYS A 54 -3.68 -39.43 -19.71
C LYS A 54 -3.59 -40.50 -20.80
N MET A 55 -3.05 -40.17 -21.97
CA MET A 55 -2.84 -41.15 -23.04
C MET A 55 -1.86 -42.23 -22.61
N LYS A 56 -0.69 -41.85 -22.08
CA LYS A 56 0.31 -42.82 -21.61
C LYS A 56 -0.19 -43.68 -20.46
N ALA A 57 -1.03 -43.13 -19.56
CA ALA A 57 -1.66 -43.87 -18.47
C ALA A 57 -2.67 -44.91 -18.98
N ALA A 58 -3.46 -44.55 -20.00
CA ALA A 58 -4.40 -45.48 -20.61
C ALA A 58 -3.67 -46.63 -21.35
N GLU A 59 -2.56 -46.33 -22.03
CA GLU A 59 -1.73 -47.34 -22.72
C GLU A 59 -1.08 -48.31 -21.73
N THR A 60 -0.49 -47.81 -20.63
CA THR A 60 0.09 -48.68 -19.57
C THR A 60 -0.96 -49.56 -18.92
N GLN A 61 -2.16 -49.01 -18.65
CA GLN A 61 -3.25 -49.76 -18.05
C GLN A 61 -3.82 -50.83 -18.99
N ALA A 62 -3.88 -50.56 -20.29
CA ALA A 62 -4.28 -51.55 -21.29
C ALA A 62 -3.27 -52.72 -21.38
N ILE A 63 -1.96 -52.43 -21.36
CA ILE A 63 -0.90 -53.44 -21.37
C ILE A 63 -0.94 -54.29 -20.07
N ALA A 64 -1.24 -53.66 -18.92
CA ALA A 64 -1.42 -54.34 -17.65
C ALA A 64 -2.63 -55.26 -17.62
N ALA A 65 -3.78 -54.79 -18.11
CA ALA A 65 -4.99 -55.60 -18.19
C ALA A 65 -4.83 -56.81 -19.12
N ASP A 66 -4.12 -56.63 -20.24
CA ASP A 66 -3.86 -57.69 -21.21
C ASP A 66 -2.92 -58.77 -20.65
N ALA A 67 -1.86 -58.38 -19.93
CA ALA A 67 -0.96 -59.32 -19.27
C ALA A 67 -1.63 -60.07 -18.09
N GLN A 68 -2.50 -59.40 -17.34
CA GLN A 68 -3.22 -60.02 -16.22
C GLN A 68 -4.29 -60.99 -16.70
N ARG A 69 -5.03 -60.64 -17.76
CA ARG A 69 -6.06 -61.52 -18.34
C ARG A 69 -5.48 -62.86 -18.78
N ASP A 70 -4.31 -62.84 -19.41
CA ASP A 70 -3.67 -64.08 -19.86
C ASP A 70 -3.19 -64.93 -18.66
N LEU A 71 -2.68 -64.31 -17.59
CA LEU A 71 -2.33 -65.02 -16.35
C LEU A 71 -3.55 -65.62 -15.65
N ASP A 72 -4.67 -64.90 -15.63
CA ASP A 72 -5.93 -65.33 -15.02
C ASP A 72 -6.58 -66.52 -15.76
N GLU A 73 -6.17 -66.81 -17.00
CA GLU A 73 -6.60 -68.02 -17.72
C GLU A 73 -5.90 -69.28 -17.19
N ALA A 74 -4.63 -69.17 -16.79
CA ALA A 74 -3.82 -70.32 -16.37
C ALA A 74 -3.86 -70.60 -14.86
N LEU A 75 -4.02 -69.57 -14.02
CA LEU A 75 -4.02 -69.71 -12.56
C LEU A 75 -5.16 -70.63 -12.04
N PRO A 76 -6.42 -70.51 -12.49
CA PRO A 76 -7.50 -71.36 -12.01
C PRO A 76 -7.31 -72.84 -12.37
N ALA A 77 -6.74 -73.12 -13.54
CA ALA A 77 -6.44 -74.47 -13.97
C ALA A 77 -5.33 -75.11 -13.13
N LEU A 78 -4.33 -74.31 -12.72
CA LEU A 78 -3.25 -74.72 -11.85
C LEU A 78 -3.70 -74.94 -10.40
N ASP A 79 -4.49 -74.02 -9.85
CA ASP A 79 -5.02 -74.13 -8.48
C ASP A 79 -5.99 -75.31 -8.35
N SER A 80 -6.85 -75.52 -9.35
CA SER A 80 -7.73 -76.70 -9.43
C SER A 80 -6.93 -78.00 -9.46
N ALA A 81 -5.82 -78.02 -10.21
CA ALA A 81 -4.96 -79.19 -10.27
C ALA A 81 -4.19 -79.45 -8.97
N ASN A 82 -3.69 -78.41 -8.29
CA ASN A 82 -3.02 -78.56 -6.99
C ASN A 82 -4.00 -79.01 -5.91
N HIS A 83 -5.23 -78.48 -5.88
CA HIS A 83 -6.28 -78.98 -5.00
C HIS A 83 -6.64 -80.44 -5.27
N ALA A 84 -6.67 -80.85 -6.54
CA ALA A 84 -6.90 -82.26 -6.90
C ALA A 84 -5.75 -83.18 -6.46
N LEU A 85 -4.52 -82.67 -6.38
CA LEU A 85 -3.37 -83.41 -5.84
C LEU A 85 -3.40 -83.49 -4.31
N ASP A 86 -3.79 -82.42 -3.62
CA ASP A 86 -3.92 -82.40 -2.15
C ASP A 86 -5.01 -83.36 -1.65
N ALA A 87 -6.01 -83.64 -2.49
CA ALA A 87 -7.07 -84.61 -2.21
C ALA A 87 -6.61 -86.07 -2.30
N LEU A 88 -5.39 -86.35 -2.81
CA LEU A 88 -4.84 -87.70 -2.89
C LEU A 88 -4.20 -88.13 -1.58
N ASP A 89 -4.50 -89.35 -1.12
CA ASP A 89 -3.85 -89.92 0.06
C ASP A 89 -2.83 -91.02 -0.29
N LYS A 90 -2.14 -91.56 0.72
CA LYS A 90 -1.15 -92.63 0.52
C LYS A 90 -1.78 -93.96 0.09
N ALA A 91 -3.06 -94.18 0.36
CA ALA A 91 -3.77 -95.39 -0.02
C ALA A 91 -4.10 -95.38 -1.52
N ASP A 92 -4.51 -94.22 -2.05
CA ASP A 92 -4.75 -93.98 -3.48
C ASP A 92 -3.50 -94.27 -4.34
N ILE A 93 -2.32 -93.89 -3.84
CA ILE A 93 -1.03 -94.15 -4.50
C ILE A 93 -0.66 -95.64 -4.42
N ALA A 94 -0.96 -96.29 -3.29
CA ALA A 94 -0.72 -97.71 -3.11
C ALA A 94 -1.58 -98.56 -4.05
N GLU A 95 -2.81 -98.14 -4.36
CA GLU A 95 -3.71 -98.80 -5.32
C GLU A 95 -3.08 -98.89 -6.72
N ILE A 96 -2.52 -97.79 -7.22
CA ILE A 96 -1.85 -97.75 -8.54
C ILE A 96 -0.59 -98.63 -8.54
N ARG A 97 0.12 -98.73 -7.41
CA ARG A 97 1.40 -99.45 -7.32
C ARG A 97 1.24 -100.97 -7.44
N VAL A 98 0.09 -101.51 -7.05
CA VAL A 98 -0.19 -102.96 -6.99
C VAL A 98 -0.38 -103.58 -8.39
N PHE A 99 -0.65 -102.78 -9.43
CA PHE A 99 -0.82 -103.30 -10.79
C PHE A 99 0.43 -104.07 -11.27
N THR A 100 0.23 -105.36 -11.59
CA THR A 100 1.24 -106.23 -12.22
C THR A 100 1.37 -105.92 -13.71
N LYS A 101 0.24 -105.63 -14.38
CA LYS A 101 0.15 -105.06 -15.72
C LYS A 101 -0.85 -103.89 -15.71
N PRO A 102 -0.40 -102.62 -15.76
CA PRO A 102 -1.30 -101.47 -15.66
C PRO A 102 -2.15 -101.31 -16.93
N PRO A 103 -3.37 -100.76 -16.84
CA PRO A 103 -4.12 -100.29 -18.00
C PRO A 103 -3.36 -99.21 -18.78
N ASP A 104 -3.50 -99.17 -20.11
CA ASP A 104 -2.76 -98.26 -20.99
C ASP A 104 -2.92 -96.77 -20.61
N LEU A 105 -4.10 -96.38 -20.13
CA LEU A 105 -4.37 -95.02 -19.62
C LEU A 105 -3.61 -94.68 -18.33
N VAL A 106 -3.41 -95.66 -17.44
CA VAL A 106 -2.61 -95.47 -16.21
C VAL A 106 -1.13 -95.38 -16.57
N MET A 107 -0.67 -96.18 -17.54
CA MET A 107 0.71 -96.15 -18.02
C MET A 107 1.05 -94.80 -18.65
N THR A 108 0.20 -94.27 -19.52
CA THR A 108 0.40 -92.96 -20.17
C THR A 108 0.39 -91.78 -19.19
N VAL A 109 -0.46 -91.80 -18.15
CA VAL A 109 -0.43 -90.79 -17.07
C VAL A 109 0.87 -90.85 -16.28
N MET A 110 1.31 -92.05 -15.92
CA MET A 110 2.55 -92.22 -15.17
C MET A 110 3.79 -91.87 -15.98
N GLU A 111 3.81 -92.17 -17.27
CA GLU A 111 4.87 -91.73 -18.18
C GLU A 111 4.95 -90.19 -18.25
N ALA A 112 3.80 -89.52 -18.35
CA ALA A 112 3.75 -88.06 -18.40
C ALA A 112 4.22 -87.40 -17.09
N VAL A 113 3.87 -87.98 -15.93
CA VAL A 113 4.38 -87.55 -14.62
C VAL A 113 5.88 -87.82 -14.50
N CYS A 114 6.37 -88.98 -14.97
CA CYS A 114 7.80 -89.30 -14.98
C CYS A 114 8.60 -88.34 -15.88
N ILE A 115 8.03 -87.87 -16.99
CA ILE A 115 8.65 -86.87 -17.86
C ILE A 115 8.85 -85.54 -17.13
N LEU A 116 7.85 -85.06 -16.40
CA LEU A 116 7.96 -83.83 -15.59
C LEU A 116 8.98 -83.99 -14.45
N LEU A 117 9.03 -85.16 -13.82
CA LEU A 117 10.01 -85.48 -12.76
C LEU A 117 11.39 -85.92 -13.29
N ASN A 118 11.66 -85.78 -14.60
CA ASN A 118 12.93 -86.19 -15.26
C ASN A 118 13.36 -87.65 -14.98
N SER A 119 12.40 -88.55 -14.82
CA SER A 119 12.62 -90.00 -14.62
C SER A 119 12.43 -90.78 -15.93
N LYS A 120 12.92 -92.02 -16.00
CA LYS A 120 12.75 -92.88 -17.19
C LYS A 120 11.26 -93.25 -17.36
N THR A 121 10.81 -93.30 -18.61
CA THR A 121 9.41 -93.56 -19.01
C THR A 121 9.12 -95.06 -19.12
N ASP A 122 9.45 -95.81 -18.08
CA ASP A 122 9.18 -97.24 -17.98
C ASP A 122 8.44 -97.55 -16.69
N TRP A 123 7.59 -98.59 -16.71
CA TRP A 123 6.73 -98.92 -15.57
C TRP A 123 7.52 -99.25 -14.29
N ALA A 124 8.75 -99.76 -14.42
CA ALA A 124 9.62 -100.01 -13.27
C ALA A 124 10.03 -98.69 -12.59
N SER A 125 10.40 -97.65 -13.35
CA SER A 125 10.70 -96.33 -12.81
C SER A 125 9.45 -95.61 -12.30
N ALA A 126 8.30 -95.77 -12.94
CA ALA A 126 7.03 -95.26 -12.44
C ALA A 126 6.67 -95.85 -11.06
N LYS A 127 6.92 -97.15 -10.84
CA LYS A 127 6.75 -97.78 -9.50
C LYS A 127 7.74 -97.24 -8.46
N GLN A 128 8.96 -96.90 -8.85
CA GLN A 128 9.93 -96.27 -7.95
C GLN A 128 9.48 -94.88 -7.55
N VAL A 129 8.98 -94.08 -8.49
CA VAL A 129 8.46 -92.73 -8.26
C VAL A 129 7.22 -92.76 -7.35
N LEU A 130 6.29 -93.69 -7.58
CA LEU A 130 5.12 -93.92 -6.70
C LEU A 130 5.48 -94.48 -5.33
N GLY A 131 6.66 -95.09 -5.19
CA GLY A 131 7.17 -95.63 -3.93
C GLY A 131 7.85 -94.58 -3.03
N ASP A 132 8.11 -93.38 -3.56
CA ASP A 132 8.74 -92.30 -2.80
C ASP A 132 7.75 -91.69 -1.80
N SER A 133 8.11 -91.71 -0.52
CA SER A 133 7.33 -91.09 0.57
C SER A 133 7.05 -89.59 0.39
N ASN A 134 7.85 -88.89 -0.44
CA ASN A 134 7.71 -87.46 -0.74
C ASN A 134 7.12 -87.18 -2.13
N PHE A 135 6.58 -88.17 -2.83
CA PHE A 135 6.08 -88.02 -4.21
C PHE A 135 5.03 -86.89 -4.35
N LEU A 136 4.01 -86.85 -3.49
CA LEU A 136 2.99 -85.79 -3.54
C LEU A 136 3.58 -84.39 -3.29
N LYS A 137 4.48 -84.26 -2.32
CA LYS A 137 5.20 -83.00 -2.04
C LYS A 137 6.03 -82.53 -3.24
N LYS A 138 6.66 -83.46 -3.97
CA LYS A 138 7.41 -83.14 -5.20
C LYS A 138 6.52 -82.64 -6.34
N LEU A 139 5.24 -83.01 -6.36
CA LEU A 139 4.28 -82.52 -7.36
C LEU A 139 3.72 -81.15 -6.98
N THR A 140 3.43 -80.91 -5.70
CA THR A 140 2.95 -79.61 -5.20
C THR A 140 4.04 -78.54 -5.19
N ASP A 141 5.26 -78.90 -4.79
CA ASP A 141 6.41 -77.98 -4.69
C ASP A 141 7.20 -77.89 -6.02
N TYR A 142 6.65 -78.43 -7.11
CA TYR A 142 7.32 -78.43 -8.40
C TYR A 142 7.50 -76.99 -8.92
N ASP A 143 8.70 -76.69 -9.42
CA ASP A 143 9.04 -75.39 -9.98
C ASP A 143 8.32 -75.17 -11.33
N LYS A 144 7.10 -74.65 -11.22
CA LYS A 144 6.19 -74.32 -12.31
C LYS A 144 6.70 -73.18 -13.20
N ASP A 145 7.61 -72.35 -12.69
CA ASP A 145 8.11 -71.16 -13.39
C ASP A 145 9.34 -71.47 -14.26
N ASN A 146 10.00 -72.62 -14.05
CA ASN A 146 11.26 -72.97 -14.71
C ASN A 146 11.29 -74.39 -15.34
N ILE A 147 10.27 -74.72 -16.13
CA ILE A 147 10.21 -76.00 -16.86
C ILE A 147 11.07 -75.95 -18.13
N ARG A 148 12.01 -76.89 -18.26
CA ARG A 148 12.88 -76.97 -19.45
C ARG A 148 12.05 -77.20 -20.73
N PRO A 149 12.29 -76.45 -21.84
CA PRO A 149 11.53 -76.58 -23.08
C PRO A 149 11.50 -78.00 -23.68
N GLN A 150 12.58 -78.77 -23.47
CA GLN A 150 12.71 -80.16 -23.91
C GLN A 150 11.71 -81.10 -23.20
N VAL A 151 11.36 -80.79 -21.94
CA VAL A 151 10.39 -81.57 -21.15
C VAL A 151 8.97 -81.31 -21.66
N LEU A 152 8.63 -80.05 -21.92
CA LEU A 152 7.32 -79.65 -22.48
C LEU A 152 7.07 -80.25 -23.87
N GLN A 153 8.08 -80.26 -24.74
CA GLN A 153 7.97 -80.86 -26.08
C GLN A 153 7.71 -82.38 -26.02
N ARG A 154 8.29 -83.06 -25.04
CA ARG A 154 8.02 -84.49 -24.79
C ARG A 154 6.60 -84.68 -24.23
N LEU A 155 6.16 -83.78 -23.35
CA LEU A 155 4.83 -83.79 -22.74
C LEU A 155 3.70 -83.56 -23.75
N GLN A 156 3.92 -82.72 -24.77
CA GLN A 156 2.93 -82.42 -25.81
C GLN A 156 2.38 -83.68 -26.51
N ARG A 157 3.21 -84.70 -26.70
CA ARG A 157 2.78 -85.99 -27.32
C ARG A 157 1.69 -86.69 -26.51
N TYR A 158 1.66 -86.47 -25.20
CA TYR A 158 0.68 -87.05 -24.28
C TYR A 158 -0.53 -86.13 -24.10
N VAL A 159 -0.31 -84.82 -23.93
CA VAL A 159 -1.38 -83.83 -23.74
C VAL A 159 -2.26 -83.64 -24.99
N GLN A 160 -1.71 -83.86 -26.19
CA GLN A 160 -2.46 -83.81 -27.46
C GLN A 160 -3.20 -85.11 -27.77
N ASN A 161 -2.99 -86.19 -27.01
CA ASN A 161 -3.69 -87.45 -27.23
C ASN A 161 -5.16 -87.32 -26.79
N ALA A 162 -6.10 -87.68 -27.66
CA ALA A 162 -7.55 -87.56 -27.43
C ALA A 162 -8.06 -88.42 -26.25
N ASP A 163 -7.26 -89.40 -25.80
CA ASP A 163 -7.58 -90.26 -24.66
C ASP A 163 -7.01 -89.74 -23.33
N PHE A 164 -6.14 -88.73 -23.35
CA PHE A 164 -5.50 -88.13 -22.18
C PHE A 164 -6.34 -86.99 -21.59
N VAL A 165 -7.58 -87.31 -21.20
CA VAL A 165 -8.54 -86.36 -20.62
C VAL A 165 -8.94 -86.83 -19.22
N PRO A 166 -8.99 -85.95 -18.21
CA PRO A 166 -9.35 -86.32 -16.83
C PRO A 166 -10.62 -87.18 -16.73
N GLU A 167 -11.67 -86.86 -17.48
CA GLU A 167 -12.94 -87.59 -17.50
C GLU A 167 -12.82 -89.04 -18.00
N LYS A 168 -11.89 -89.31 -18.91
CA LYS A 168 -11.63 -90.67 -19.42
C LYS A 168 -10.75 -91.47 -18.46
N VAL A 169 -9.77 -90.80 -17.84
CA VAL A 169 -8.85 -91.40 -16.86
C VAL A 169 -9.58 -91.76 -15.56
N GLU A 170 -10.57 -90.98 -15.15
CA GLU A 170 -11.40 -91.23 -13.96
C GLU A 170 -12.11 -92.59 -14.00
N LYS A 171 -12.51 -93.06 -15.17
CA LYS A 171 -13.17 -94.37 -15.34
C LYS A 171 -12.25 -95.55 -15.01
N VAL A 172 -10.94 -95.32 -14.99
CA VAL A 172 -9.91 -96.33 -14.73
C VAL A 172 -9.31 -96.16 -13.34
N SER A 173 -8.99 -94.92 -12.93
CA SER A 173 -8.51 -94.62 -11.59
C SER A 173 -8.74 -93.16 -11.24
N LYS A 174 -9.32 -92.93 -10.05
CA LYS A 174 -9.50 -91.59 -9.48
C LYS A 174 -8.17 -90.92 -9.17
N ALA A 175 -7.19 -91.68 -8.69
CA ALA A 175 -5.86 -91.17 -8.37
C ALA A 175 -5.10 -90.72 -9.63
N CYS A 176 -5.25 -91.43 -10.75
CA CYS A 176 -4.68 -91.01 -12.03
C CYS A 176 -5.37 -89.78 -12.63
N LYS A 177 -6.65 -89.51 -12.30
CA LYS A 177 -7.38 -88.30 -12.74
C LYS A 177 -6.69 -87.04 -12.24
N SER A 178 -6.38 -86.98 -10.94
CA SER A 178 -5.69 -85.83 -10.32
C SER A 178 -4.30 -85.60 -10.91
N MET A 179 -3.54 -86.67 -11.15
CA MET A 179 -2.22 -86.58 -11.79
C MET A 179 -2.33 -86.11 -13.26
N CYS A 180 -3.35 -86.57 -14.00
CA CYS A 180 -3.61 -86.13 -15.37
C CYS A 180 -3.99 -84.64 -15.43
N MET A 181 -4.84 -84.16 -14.51
CA MET A 181 -5.20 -82.74 -14.39
C MET A 181 -3.97 -81.87 -14.12
N TRP A 182 -3.09 -82.30 -13.22
CA TRP A 182 -1.84 -81.61 -12.92
C TRP A 182 -0.87 -81.51 -14.09
N VAL A 183 -0.66 -82.61 -14.82
CA VAL A 183 0.18 -82.60 -16.02
C VAL A 183 -0.33 -81.61 -17.06
N ARG A 184 -1.65 -81.56 -17.28
CA ARG A 184 -2.27 -80.65 -18.26
C ARG A 184 -2.22 -79.18 -17.80
N ALA A 185 -2.43 -78.92 -16.51
CA ALA A 185 -2.35 -77.59 -15.93
C ALA A 185 -0.92 -77.02 -15.99
N MET A 186 0.11 -77.86 -15.79
CA MET A 186 1.52 -77.46 -15.92
C MET A 186 1.92 -77.09 -17.36
N ASP A 187 1.41 -77.80 -18.38
CA ASP A 187 1.61 -77.42 -19.79
C ASP A 187 0.91 -76.10 -20.13
N LEU A 188 -0.33 -75.91 -19.68
CA LEU A 188 -1.10 -74.68 -19.90
C LEU A 188 -0.42 -73.47 -19.25
N TYR A 189 -0.02 -73.59 -17.98
CA TYR A 189 0.67 -72.55 -17.23
C TYR A 189 1.99 -72.13 -17.87
N SER A 190 2.81 -73.11 -18.29
CA SER A 190 4.10 -72.83 -18.92
C SER A 190 3.98 -72.15 -20.29
N ARG A 191 2.94 -72.44 -21.06
CA ARG A 191 2.65 -71.75 -22.33
C ARG A 191 2.24 -70.30 -22.10
N VAL A 192 1.31 -70.08 -21.17
CA VAL A 192 0.87 -68.73 -20.80
C VAL A 192 2.02 -67.90 -20.24
N LEU A 193 2.87 -68.47 -19.37
CA LEU A 193 4.04 -67.79 -18.83
C LEU A 193 5.01 -67.31 -19.93
N LYS A 194 5.17 -68.09 -21.00
CA LYS A 194 6.00 -67.75 -22.16
C LYS A 194 5.41 -66.58 -22.98
N GLU A 195 4.08 -66.48 -23.05
CA GLU A 195 3.39 -65.37 -23.73
C GLU A 195 3.34 -64.10 -22.86
N VAL A 196 3.27 -64.25 -21.54
CA VAL A 196 3.22 -63.15 -20.57
C VAL A 196 4.60 -62.52 -20.32
N GLY A 197 5.70 -63.28 -20.45
CA GLY A 197 7.07 -62.78 -20.31
C GLY A 197 7.38 -61.49 -21.08
N PRO A 198 7.22 -61.45 -22.42
CA PRO A 198 7.44 -60.23 -23.20
C PRO A 198 6.43 -59.11 -22.88
N LYS A 199 5.22 -59.43 -22.39
CA LYS A 199 4.25 -58.42 -21.95
C LYS A 199 4.68 -57.75 -20.63
N ARG A 200 5.29 -58.51 -19.71
CA ARG A 200 5.86 -57.98 -18.44
C ARG A 200 7.01 -57.00 -18.69
N GLU A 201 7.90 -57.29 -19.63
CA GLU A 201 8.99 -56.38 -19.98
C GLU A 201 8.47 -55.09 -20.63
N LYS A 202 7.49 -55.20 -21.54
CA LYS A 202 6.81 -54.02 -22.12
C LYS A 202 6.08 -53.19 -21.08
N LEU A 203 5.44 -53.84 -20.10
CA LEU A 203 4.79 -53.17 -18.98
C LEU A 203 5.80 -52.42 -18.12
N ALA A 204 6.94 -53.03 -17.80
CA ALA A 204 7.99 -52.38 -17.01
C ALA A 204 8.56 -51.15 -17.73
N ALA A 205 8.78 -51.23 -19.05
CA ALA A 205 9.25 -50.09 -19.86
C ALA A 205 8.20 -48.96 -19.94
N ALA A 206 6.94 -49.30 -20.20
CA ALA A 206 5.85 -48.34 -20.28
C ALA A 206 5.57 -47.67 -18.91
N GLN A 207 5.70 -48.41 -17.81
CA GLN A 207 5.57 -47.89 -16.45
C GLN A 207 6.69 -46.89 -16.11
N ALA A 208 7.93 -47.19 -16.48
CA ALA A 208 9.05 -46.26 -16.29
C ALA A 208 8.87 -44.95 -17.07
N GLU A 209 8.34 -45.03 -18.29
CA GLU A 209 8.03 -43.84 -19.10
C GLU A 209 6.85 -43.04 -18.54
N LEU A 210 5.85 -43.73 -18.01
CA LEU A 210 4.72 -43.13 -17.33
C LEU A 210 5.17 -42.38 -16.06
N ASP A 211 6.04 -42.98 -15.25
CA ASP A 211 6.55 -42.36 -14.02
C ASP A 211 7.38 -41.09 -14.34
N ALA A 212 8.19 -41.12 -15.40
CA ALA A 212 8.94 -39.94 -15.86
C ALA A 212 8.02 -38.81 -16.36
N THR A 213 6.95 -39.14 -17.09
CA THR A 213 5.97 -38.15 -17.55
C THR A 213 5.10 -37.61 -16.41
N MET A 214 4.76 -38.43 -15.41
CA MET A 214 4.08 -37.97 -14.21
C MET A 214 4.98 -37.07 -13.33
N ALA A 215 6.27 -37.37 -13.23
CA ALA A 215 7.22 -36.52 -12.48
C ALA A 215 7.33 -35.13 -13.10
N THR A 216 7.45 -35.04 -14.42
CA THR A 216 7.48 -33.75 -15.14
C THR A 216 6.15 -33.01 -15.07
N LEU A 217 5.01 -33.71 -15.12
CA LEU A 217 3.69 -33.11 -14.90
C LEU A 217 3.58 -32.51 -13.49
N ARG A 218 4.02 -33.24 -12.44
CA ARG A 218 4.00 -32.75 -11.05
C ARG A 218 4.88 -31.53 -10.87
N GLU A 219 6.06 -31.50 -11.47
CA GLU A 219 6.94 -30.33 -11.41
C GLU A 219 6.29 -29.09 -12.06
N LYS A 220 5.67 -29.27 -13.23
CA LYS A 220 4.93 -28.19 -13.92
C LYS A 220 3.70 -27.72 -13.11
N GLN A 221 2.94 -28.65 -12.53
CA GLN A 221 1.79 -28.32 -11.66
C GLN A 221 2.23 -27.56 -10.41
N ALA A 222 3.35 -27.94 -9.79
CA ALA A 222 3.89 -27.25 -8.62
C ALA A 222 4.30 -25.80 -8.96
N LYS A 223 4.96 -25.58 -10.10
CA LYS A 223 5.31 -24.23 -10.57
C LYS A 223 4.07 -23.38 -10.87
N LEU A 224 3.05 -23.98 -11.48
CA LEU A 224 1.80 -23.29 -11.78
C LEU A 224 1.07 -22.87 -10.50
N GLN A 225 1.04 -23.74 -9.49
CA GLN A 225 0.46 -23.45 -8.19
C GLN A 225 1.24 -22.36 -7.42
N GLU A 226 2.57 -22.30 -7.58
CA GLU A 226 3.38 -21.22 -7.02
C GLU A 226 3.02 -19.85 -7.64
N VAL A 227 2.86 -19.80 -8.97
CA VAL A 227 2.45 -18.58 -9.67
C VAL A 227 1.01 -18.17 -9.29
N GLU A 228 0.08 -19.12 -9.20
CA GLU A 228 -1.29 -18.86 -8.72
C GLU A 228 -1.30 -18.29 -7.30
N ASN A 229 -0.47 -18.82 -6.40
CA ASN A 229 -0.34 -18.30 -5.04
C ASN A 229 0.23 -16.88 -5.03
N GLN A 230 1.24 -16.58 -5.86
CA GLN A 230 1.78 -15.23 -5.98
C GLN A 230 0.74 -14.24 -6.51
N ILE A 231 -0.04 -14.63 -7.52
CA ILE A 231 -1.15 -13.83 -8.04
C ILE A 231 -2.17 -13.57 -6.93
N LYS A 232 -2.56 -14.58 -6.16
CA LYS A 232 -3.53 -14.43 -5.08
C LYS A 232 -3.05 -13.43 -4.01
N VAL A 233 -1.79 -13.53 -3.59
CA VAL A 233 -1.20 -12.59 -2.62
C VAL A 233 -1.16 -11.17 -3.19
N LEU A 234 -0.75 -11.00 -4.45
CA LEU A 234 -0.71 -9.70 -5.12
C LEU A 234 -2.11 -9.11 -5.32
N GLN A 235 -3.11 -9.95 -5.64
CA GLN A 235 -4.51 -9.57 -5.76
C GLN A 235 -5.07 -9.09 -4.41
N GLU A 236 -4.84 -9.85 -3.33
CA GLU A 236 -5.24 -9.45 -1.97
C GLU A 236 -4.57 -8.14 -1.54
N GLN A 237 -3.28 -7.95 -1.85
CA GLN A 237 -2.58 -6.69 -1.59
C GLN A 237 -3.10 -5.53 -2.44
N PHE A 238 -3.48 -5.79 -3.69
CA PHE A 238 -4.08 -4.79 -4.58
C PHE A 238 -5.46 -4.39 -4.05
N ASP A 239 -6.33 -5.36 -3.76
CA ASP A 239 -7.68 -5.14 -3.23
C ASP A 239 -7.65 -4.42 -1.88
N SER A 240 -6.70 -4.77 -1.00
CA SER A 240 -6.48 -4.05 0.26
C SER A 240 -6.04 -2.60 0.01
N SER A 241 -5.10 -2.35 -0.90
CA SER A 241 -4.66 -0.98 -1.24
C SER A 241 -5.75 -0.17 -1.95
N VAL A 242 -6.60 -0.79 -2.77
CA VAL A 242 -7.79 -0.17 -3.38
C VAL A 242 -8.81 0.15 -2.29
N GLY A 243 -9.08 -0.78 -1.38
CA GLY A 243 -9.96 -0.58 -0.23
C GLY A 243 -9.50 0.57 0.66
N GLU A 244 -8.20 0.70 0.94
CA GLU A 244 -7.63 1.85 1.65
C GLU A 244 -7.81 3.15 0.88
N LYS A 245 -7.55 3.18 -0.44
CA LYS A 245 -7.77 4.35 -1.28
C LYS A 245 -9.23 4.77 -1.29
N GLU A 246 -10.15 3.82 -1.44
CA GLU A 246 -11.59 4.06 -1.42
C GLU A 246 -12.08 4.46 -0.03
N ALA A 247 -11.53 3.90 1.04
CA ALA A 247 -11.83 4.31 2.41
C ALA A 247 -11.34 5.74 2.67
N LEU A 248 -10.14 6.11 2.23
CA LEU A 248 -9.60 7.49 2.28
C LEU A 248 -10.43 8.44 1.40
N GLY A 249 -10.82 8.02 0.19
CA GLY A 249 -11.66 8.78 -0.73
C GLY A 249 -13.09 8.96 -0.22
N THR A 250 -13.66 7.93 0.40
CA THR A 250 -14.99 7.97 1.03
C THR A 250 -14.93 8.77 2.32
N ARG A 251 -13.88 8.67 3.13
CA ARG A 251 -13.63 9.55 4.29
C ARG A 251 -13.52 11.02 3.86
N LYS A 252 -12.96 11.28 2.67
CA LYS A 252 -12.93 12.59 2.00
C LYS A 252 -14.30 13.03 1.44
N LYS A 253 -15.24 12.13 1.13
CA LYS A 253 -16.59 12.49 0.63
C LYS A 253 -17.67 12.54 1.72
N ARG A 254 -17.64 11.61 2.69
CA ARG A 254 -18.64 11.45 3.76
C ARG A 254 -18.32 12.23 5.04
N GLY A 255 -17.06 12.61 5.27
CA GLY A 255 -16.72 13.39 6.46
C GLY A 255 -17.04 14.87 6.27
N GLU A 256 -17.56 15.53 7.32
CA GLU A 256 -17.57 16.99 7.46
C GLU A 256 -16.20 17.62 7.14
N ARG A 257 -15.11 16.84 7.25
CA ARG A 257 -13.74 17.18 6.84
C ARG A 257 -13.56 17.37 5.34
N GLY A 258 -14.29 16.67 4.48
CA GLY A 258 -14.19 16.75 3.02
C GLY A 258 -14.79 18.01 2.43
N THR A 259 -16.00 18.33 2.86
CA THR A 259 -16.67 19.60 2.57
C THR A 259 -15.94 20.78 3.23
N ARG A 260 -15.42 20.60 4.46
CA ARG A 260 -14.49 21.56 5.06
C ARG A 260 -13.21 21.71 4.25
N LEU A 261 -12.59 20.66 3.73
CA LEU A 261 -11.36 20.76 2.92
C LEU A 261 -11.60 21.47 1.59
N GLY A 262 -12.68 21.15 0.89
CA GLY A 262 -13.02 21.83 -0.36
C GLY A 262 -13.34 23.31 -0.15
N ARG A 263 -13.98 23.66 0.97
CA ARG A 263 -14.17 25.04 1.40
C ARG A 263 -12.86 25.69 1.84
N SER A 264 -12.03 24.97 2.60
CA SER A 264 -10.78 25.46 3.16
C SER A 264 -9.75 25.72 2.07
N GLY A 265 -9.66 24.86 1.04
CA GLY A 265 -8.80 25.08 -0.12
C GLY A 265 -9.22 26.29 -0.96
N LYS A 266 -10.52 26.55 -1.08
CA LYS A 266 -11.02 27.79 -1.70
C LYS A 266 -10.73 29.00 -0.81
N LEU A 267 -10.86 28.85 0.50
CA LEU A 267 -10.61 29.92 1.47
C LEU A 267 -9.12 30.27 1.54
N THR A 268 -8.23 29.29 1.51
CA THR A 268 -6.78 29.51 1.51
C THR A 268 -6.29 30.09 0.20
N ALA A 269 -6.86 29.66 -0.95
CA ALA A 269 -6.61 30.32 -2.22
C ALA A 269 -7.09 31.78 -2.23
N ALA A 270 -8.30 32.05 -1.71
CA ALA A 270 -8.85 33.40 -1.63
C ALA A 270 -8.10 34.30 -0.62
N LEU A 271 -7.46 33.71 0.40
CA LEU A 271 -6.69 34.41 1.43
C LEU A 271 -5.17 34.36 1.19
N ALA A 272 -4.71 33.88 0.02
CA ALA A 272 -3.30 33.81 -0.30
C ALA A 272 -2.68 35.21 -0.42
N ASP A 273 -3.36 36.10 -1.14
CA ASP A 273 -2.96 37.51 -1.26
C ASP A 273 -2.98 38.20 0.12
N GLU A 274 -4.00 37.87 0.93
CA GLU A 274 -4.15 38.38 2.29
C GLU A 274 -3.02 37.90 3.21
N GLN A 275 -2.59 36.65 3.05
CA GLN A 275 -1.45 36.07 3.76
C GLN A 275 -0.17 36.83 3.44
N GLY A 276 0.12 37.09 2.16
CA GLY A 276 1.27 37.87 1.74
C GLY A 276 1.25 39.28 2.34
N ARG A 277 0.11 39.97 2.21
CA ARG A 277 -0.10 41.31 2.76
C ARG A 277 0.10 41.36 4.28
N TRP A 278 -0.37 40.36 5.02
CA TRP A 278 -0.17 40.28 6.47
C TRP A 278 1.27 39.95 6.84
N GLN A 279 1.98 39.13 6.08
CA GLN A 279 3.40 38.86 6.29
C GLN A 279 4.22 40.14 6.11
N GLU A 280 3.96 40.89 5.05
CA GLU A 280 4.58 42.20 4.80
C GLU A 280 4.27 43.19 5.93
N SER A 281 3.00 43.27 6.35
CA SER A 281 2.59 44.17 7.45
C SER A 281 3.26 43.81 8.76
N VAL A 282 3.37 42.52 9.09
CA VAL A 282 4.05 42.05 10.30
C VAL A 282 5.54 42.39 10.25
N ALA A 283 6.19 42.21 9.09
CA ALA A 283 7.59 42.59 8.92
C ALA A 283 7.80 44.11 9.09
N LEU A 284 6.93 44.92 8.50
CA LEU A 284 6.93 46.37 8.65
C LEU A 284 6.76 46.77 10.13
N TYR A 285 5.76 46.23 10.81
CA TYR A 285 5.53 46.55 12.22
C TYR A 285 6.66 46.07 13.14
N GLN A 286 7.31 44.96 12.82
CA GLN A 286 8.51 44.53 13.54
C GLN A 286 9.66 45.52 13.40
N GLN A 287 9.80 46.15 12.23
CA GLN A 287 10.75 47.23 12.02
C GLN A 287 10.32 48.49 12.78
N ASP A 288 9.05 48.90 12.68
CA ASP A 288 8.52 50.08 13.38
C ASP A 288 8.67 49.96 14.90
N ILE A 289 8.46 48.77 15.47
CA ILE A 289 8.67 48.50 16.91
C ILE A 289 10.13 48.71 17.32
N ARG A 290 11.09 48.38 16.46
CA ARG A 290 12.52 48.64 16.74
C ARG A 290 12.80 50.14 16.69
N ASP A 291 12.30 50.80 15.66
CA ASP A 291 12.59 52.21 15.36
C ASP A 291 11.77 53.19 16.21
N VAL A 292 10.76 52.71 16.97
CA VAL A 292 9.84 53.54 17.76
C VAL A 292 10.57 54.46 18.74
N THR A 293 11.66 53.99 19.33
CA THR A 293 12.39 54.74 20.35
C THR A 293 13.01 56.01 19.77
N GLY A 294 13.72 55.88 18.63
CA GLY A 294 14.29 57.02 17.92
C GLY A 294 13.21 57.91 17.31
N ASN A 295 12.20 57.30 16.66
CA ASN A 295 11.11 58.02 16.02
C ASN A 295 10.33 58.91 17.00
N VAL A 296 9.93 58.38 18.16
CA VAL A 296 9.19 59.14 19.19
C VAL A 296 10.08 60.21 19.83
N CYS A 297 11.37 59.93 20.05
CA CYS A 297 12.31 60.91 20.59
C CYS A 297 12.43 62.15 19.69
N ILE A 298 12.65 61.93 18.39
CA ILE A 298 12.74 63.03 17.42
C ILE A 298 11.39 63.74 17.27
N ALA A 299 10.28 63.00 17.21
CA ALA A 299 8.95 63.60 17.12
C ALA A 299 8.63 64.50 18.33
N ALA A 300 8.98 64.06 19.55
CA ALA A 300 8.84 64.87 20.75
C ALA A 300 9.74 66.12 20.72
N ALA A 301 10.98 65.99 20.22
CA ALA A 301 11.87 67.13 20.02
C ALA A 301 11.31 68.13 18.99
N CYS A 302 10.70 67.64 17.91
CA CYS A 302 9.99 68.49 16.95
C CYS A 302 8.85 69.26 17.62
N VAL A 303 7.99 68.59 18.40
CA VAL A 303 6.88 69.27 19.10
C VAL A 303 7.38 70.30 20.11
N ALA A 304 8.49 70.01 20.81
CA ALA A 304 9.03 70.91 21.83
C ALA A 304 9.75 72.14 21.24
N TYR A 305 10.52 71.96 20.16
CA TYR A 305 11.47 72.99 19.70
C TYR A 305 11.19 73.53 18.30
N CYS A 306 10.54 72.76 17.42
CA CYS A 306 10.41 73.13 16.01
C CYS A 306 9.28 74.13 15.74
N GLY A 307 8.39 74.40 16.70
CA GLY A 307 7.26 75.34 16.57
C GLY A 307 7.65 76.69 15.95
N ALA A 308 8.72 77.31 16.47
CA ALA A 308 9.15 78.63 16.04
C ALA A 308 9.96 78.66 14.72
N PHE A 309 10.38 77.50 14.21
CA PHE A 309 11.26 77.43 13.04
C PHE A 309 10.49 77.26 11.74
N THR A 310 11.10 77.72 10.64
CA THR A 310 10.57 77.52 9.27
C THR A 310 10.70 76.06 8.85
N SER A 311 9.86 75.60 7.92
CA SER A 311 9.88 74.21 7.44
C SER A 311 11.27 73.74 6.99
N TYR A 312 12.01 74.57 6.25
CA TYR A 312 13.37 74.26 5.83
C TYR A 312 14.32 74.00 6.99
N TYR A 313 14.28 74.85 8.02
CA TYR A 313 15.13 74.67 9.20
C TYR A 313 14.73 73.44 10.02
N ARG A 314 13.42 73.14 10.11
CA ARG A 314 12.93 71.91 10.76
C ARG A 314 13.49 70.65 10.09
N GLN A 315 13.55 70.63 8.76
CA GLN A 315 14.13 69.51 8.01
C GLN A 315 15.64 69.36 8.27
N LEU A 316 16.39 70.47 8.29
CA LEU A 316 17.82 70.47 8.58
C LEU A 316 18.11 69.92 9.98
N VAL A 317 17.39 70.41 10.99
CA VAL A 317 17.51 69.96 12.37
C VAL A 317 17.09 68.51 12.53
N GLY A 318 15.98 68.10 11.90
CA GLY A 318 15.53 66.71 11.89
C GLY A 318 16.59 65.77 11.31
N TYR A 319 17.24 66.14 10.21
CA TYR A 319 18.32 65.35 9.62
C TYR A 319 19.53 65.21 10.56
N GLN A 320 19.94 66.30 11.21
CA GLN A 320 21.04 66.25 12.20
C GLN A 320 20.69 65.37 13.40
N TRP A 321 19.44 65.41 13.87
CA TRP A 321 18.96 64.55 14.95
C TRP A 321 18.96 63.07 14.55
N ILE A 322 18.55 62.74 13.32
CA ILE A 322 18.60 61.36 12.81
C ILE A 322 20.04 60.85 12.78
N LEU A 323 20.98 61.63 12.23
CA LEU A 323 22.40 61.27 12.21
C LEU A 323 22.93 61.04 13.62
N ARG A 324 22.58 61.91 14.57
CA ARG A 324 23.04 61.78 15.95
C ARG A 324 22.46 60.54 16.64
N CYS A 325 21.20 60.19 16.36
CA CYS A 325 20.60 58.94 16.84
C CYS A 325 21.36 57.72 16.29
N GLN A 326 21.73 57.72 15.01
CA GLN A 326 22.50 56.65 14.39
C GLN A 326 23.90 56.50 15.00
N GLU A 327 24.61 57.61 15.24
CA GLU A 327 25.92 57.61 15.92
C GLU A 327 25.87 57.02 17.33
N LEU A 328 24.76 57.27 18.05
CA LEU A 328 24.53 56.78 19.41
C LEU A 328 23.98 55.35 19.44
N GLY A 329 23.79 54.71 18.27
CA GLY A 329 23.23 53.37 18.17
C GLY A 329 21.74 53.28 18.52
N ILE A 330 21.00 54.38 18.43
CA ILE A 330 19.55 54.42 18.66
C ILE A 330 18.84 54.04 17.35
N PRO A 331 18.05 52.95 17.32
CA PRO A 331 17.29 52.56 16.14
C PRO A 331 16.31 53.65 15.73
N ILE A 332 16.32 54.01 14.46
CA ILE A 332 15.46 55.03 13.88
C ILE A 332 15.19 54.74 12.41
N SER A 333 13.99 55.09 11.95
CA SER A 333 13.64 54.95 10.54
C SER A 333 14.50 55.89 9.69
N ALA A 334 15.00 55.37 8.55
CA ALA A 334 15.74 56.16 7.58
C ALA A 334 14.91 57.30 6.97
N ASN A 335 13.59 57.13 6.92
CA ASN A 335 12.64 58.09 6.35
C ASN A 335 11.71 58.63 7.44
N PHE A 336 12.28 59.33 8.43
CA PHE A 336 11.50 59.97 9.50
C PHE A 336 10.47 60.95 8.92
N SER A 337 9.23 60.85 9.39
CA SER A 337 8.14 61.76 9.05
C SER A 337 7.34 62.11 10.30
N LEU A 338 7.31 63.39 10.67
CA LEU A 338 6.54 63.88 11.81
C LEU A 338 5.05 63.56 11.64
N ILE A 339 4.53 63.74 10.42
CA ILE A 339 3.15 63.42 10.04
C ILE A 339 2.89 61.92 10.16
N GLY A 340 3.84 61.08 9.75
CA GLY A 340 3.68 59.62 9.86
C GLY A 340 3.68 59.09 11.29
N ILE A 341 4.34 59.80 12.22
CA ILE A 341 4.50 59.36 13.61
C ILE A 341 3.41 59.92 14.53
N LEU A 342 3.08 61.21 14.40
CA LEU A 342 2.10 61.90 15.26
C LEU A 342 0.80 62.27 14.55
N GLY A 343 0.74 62.17 13.22
CA GLY A 343 -0.43 62.55 12.46
C GLY A 343 -1.43 61.40 12.34
N ASP A 344 -2.63 61.59 12.86
CA ASP A 344 -3.76 60.70 12.59
C ASP A 344 -4.43 61.05 11.25
N PRO A 345 -4.54 60.13 10.28
CA PRO A 345 -5.12 60.42 8.96
C PRO A 345 -6.61 60.82 8.98
N TYR A 346 -7.36 60.47 10.01
CA TYR A 346 -8.74 60.93 10.20
C TYR A 346 -8.76 62.37 10.72
N GLU A 347 -7.94 62.69 11.73
CA GLU A 347 -7.83 64.06 12.25
C GLU A 347 -7.34 65.04 11.17
N ILE A 348 -6.32 64.66 10.40
CA ILE A 348 -5.81 65.50 9.29
C ILE A 348 -6.91 65.77 8.27
N ARG A 349 -7.72 64.75 7.93
CA ARG A 349 -8.88 64.93 7.02
C ARG A 349 -9.91 65.88 7.61
N GLN A 350 -10.16 65.79 8.91
CA GLN A 350 -11.04 66.71 9.61
C GLN A 350 -10.51 68.14 9.58
N TRP A 351 -9.21 68.36 9.85
CA TRP A 351 -8.60 69.69 9.78
C TRP A 351 -8.71 70.30 8.38
N ASN A 352 -8.55 69.47 7.34
CA ASN A 352 -8.75 69.90 5.95
C ASN A 352 -10.19 70.32 5.66
N SER A 353 -11.18 69.62 6.23
CA SER A 353 -12.59 70.02 6.14
C SER A 353 -12.90 71.29 6.95
N GLU A 354 -12.14 71.54 8.01
CA GLU A 354 -12.20 72.75 8.84
C GLU A 354 -11.42 73.94 8.24
N GLY A 355 -10.79 73.78 7.07
CA GLY A 355 -10.13 74.85 6.34
C GLY A 355 -8.61 74.92 6.46
N LEU A 356 -7.97 73.96 7.14
CA LEU A 356 -6.51 73.83 7.11
C LEU A 356 -6.04 73.41 5.70
N PRO A 357 -5.01 74.04 5.13
CA PRO A 357 -4.47 73.61 3.84
C PRO A 357 -3.84 72.21 3.89
N ARG A 358 -3.84 71.52 2.74
CA ARG A 358 -3.37 70.12 2.59
C ARG A 358 -1.85 69.98 2.40
N ASP A 359 -1.09 71.06 2.50
CA ASP A 359 0.36 71.00 2.36
C ASP A 359 1.02 70.44 3.64
N THR A 360 2.27 70.01 3.48
CA THR A 360 3.03 69.38 4.56
C THR A 360 3.30 70.34 5.71
N VAL A 361 3.54 71.62 5.42
CA VAL A 361 3.85 72.64 6.44
C VAL A 361 2.62 72.93 7.30
N SER A 362 1.46 73.11 6.67
CA SER A 362 0.19 73.30 7.37
C SER A 362 -0.18 72.10 8.22
N THR A 363 0.04 70.88 7.71
CA THR A 363 -0.21 69.65 8.47
C THR A 363 0.74 69.53 9.66
N GLU A 364 2.04 69.77 9.48
CA GLU A 364 3.01 69.80 10.58
C GLU A 364 2.64 70.86 11.63
N ASN A 365 2.28 72.08 11.20
CA ASN A 365 1.83 73.13 12.12
C ASN A 365 0.55 72.72 12.87
N GLY A 366 -0.38 72.04 12.21
CA GLY A 366 -1.56 71.47 12.85
C GLY A 366 -1.20 70.47 13.96
N ILE A 367 -0.21 69.60 13.72
CA ILE A 367 0.32 68.67 14.73
C ILE A 367 0.94 69.46 15.89
N LEU A 368 1.77 70.45 15.61
CA LEU A 368 2.44 71.26 16.65
C LEU A 368 1.44 72.04 17.51
N VAL A 369 0.36 72.55 16.91
CA VAL A 369 -0.71 73.28 17.60
C VAL A 369 -1.54 72.36 18.51
N THR A 370 -1.84 71.14 18.05
CA THR A 370 -2.71 70.20 18.75
C THR A 370 -1.99 69.35 19.80
N HIS A 371 -0.73 68.98 19.55
CA HIS A 371 0.07 68.14 20.43
C HIS A 371 1.03 68.96 21.33
N GLY A 372 1.13 70.27 21.10
CA GLY A 372 1.91 71.18 21.94
C GLY A 372 1.30 71.29 23.34
N ARG A 373 2.15 71.19 24.38
CA ARG A 373 1.72 71.42 25.78
C ARG A 373 1.55 72.90 26.12
N ARG A 374 2.15 73.78 25.32
CA ARG A 374 2.08 75.23 25.47
C ARG A 374 1.09 75.80 24.47
N TRP A 375 0.45 76.89 24.83
CA TRP A 375 -0.44 77.62 23.94
C TRP A 375 0.35 78.19 22.75
N PRO A 376 0.06 77.77 21.51
CA PRO A 376 0.85 78.15 20.35
C PRO A 376 0.53 79.58 19.91
N LEU A 377 1.57 80.38 19.67
CA LEU A 377 1.44 81.66 18.97
C LEU A 377 1.49 81.40 17.47
N MET A 378 0.37 81.64 16.78
CA MET A 378 0.27 81.44 15.33
C MET A 378 0.62 82.74 14.60
N ILE A 379 1.70 82.72 13.82
CA ILE A 379 2.07 83.81 12.92
C ILE A 379 1.39 83.55 11.57
N ASP A 380 0.27 84.25 11.33
CA ASP A 380 -0.64 83.94 10.22
C ASP A 380 -0.98 85.19 9.39
N PRO A 381 -0.14 85.56 8.40
CA PRO A 381 -0.38 86.73 7.57
C PRO A 381 -1.55 86.56 6.58
N GLN A 382 -2.09 85.36 6.42
CA GLN A 382 -3.16 85.05 5.46
C GLN A 382 -4.50 84.69 6.14
N ASP A 383 -4.58 84.79 7.46
CA ASP A 383 -5.72 84.40 8.30
C ASP A 383 -6.20 82.94 8.07
N GLN A 384 -5.31 82.05 7.61
CA GLN A 384 -5.64 80.65 7.35
C GLN A 384 -5.81 79.85 8.64
N ALA A 385 -4.84 79.96 9.56
CA ALA A 385 -4.90 79.32 10.86
C ALA A 385 -6.03 79.91 11.72
N ASN A 386 -6.27 81.22 11.61
CA ASN A 386 -7.39 81.89 12.27
C ASN A 386 -8.74 81.29 11.86
N ARG A 387 -9.00 81.18 10.54
CA ARG A 387 -10.24 80.58 10.01
C ARG A 387 -10.37 79.11 10.40
N TRP A 388 -9.27 78.36 10.39
CA TRP A 388 -9.25 76.96 10.79
C TRP A 388 -9.67 76.79 12.25
N ILE A 389 -9.04 77.50 13.20
CA ILE A 389 -9.37 77.40 14.63
C ILE A 389 -10.81 77.85 14.93
N ARG A 390 -11.29 78.91 14.26
CA ARG A 390 -12.69 79.34 14.37
C ARG A 390 -13.68 78.27 13.95
N THR A 391 -13.37 77.55 12.88
CA THR A 391 -14.21 76.48 12.35
C THR A 391 -14.15 75.26 13.26
N LYS A 392 -12.95 74.87 13.68
CA LYS A 392 -12.66 73.73 14.56
C LYS A 392 -13.37 73.84 15.92
N GLU A 393 -13.28 75.01 16.56
CA GLU A 393 -13.81 75.23 17.91
C GLU A 393 -15.22 75.87 17.92
N SER A 394 -15.89 75.97 16.76
CA SER A 394 -17.18 76.66 16.66
C SER A 394 -18.27 76.01 17.53
N LYS A 395 -18.27 74.68 17.62
CA LYS A 395 -19.20 73.89 18.44
C LYS A 395 -18.90 73.98 19.94
N ASN A 396 -17.67 74.33 20.30
CA ASN A 396 -17.19 74.42 21.68
C ASN A 396 -17.39 75.82 22.28
N GLY A 397 -18.00 76.75 21.54
CA GLY A 397 -18.32 78.09 22.03
C GLY A 397 -17.14 79.05 22.07
N LEU A 398 -16.24 78.95 21.08
CA LEU A 398 -15.03 79.78 20.95
C LEU A 398 -15.29 81.26 21.23
N LYS A 399 -14.52 81.83 22.16
CA LYS A 399 -14.51 83.27 22.46
C LYS A 399 -13.33 83.92 21.75
N VAL A 400 -13.64 84.80 20.80
CA VAL A 400 -12.64 85.62 20.13
C VAL A 400 -12.56 86.96 20.84
N ILE A 401 -11.35 87.33 21.26
CA ILE A 401 -11.08 88.55 22.03
C ILE A 401 -9.80 89.23 21.52
N LYS A 402 -9.70 90.54 21.73
CA LYS A 402 -8.50 91.33 21.45
C LYS A 402 -7.94 91.93 22.73
N LEU A 403 -6.63 92.17 22.79
CA LEU A 403 -5.99 92.82 23.96
C LEU A 403 -6.45 94.27 24.16
N THR A 404 -6.97 94.91 23.10
CA THR A 404 -7.51 96.27 23.13
C THR A 404 -8.94 96.35 23.66
N ASP A 405 -9.62 95.22 23.88
CA ASP A 405 -10.99 95.20 24.37
C ASP A 405 -11.06 95.58 25.86
N ASN A 406 -11.84 96.61 26.20
CA ASN A 406 -12.07 97.05 27.59
C ASN A 406 -12.56 95.92 28.54
N GLY A 407 -13.16 94.87 27.99
CA GLY A 407 -13.69 93.72 28.73
C GLY A 407 -12.84 92.44 28.65
N PHE A 408 -11.64 92.49 28.05
CA PHE A 408 -10.80 91.32 27.77
C PHE A 408 -10.60 90.40 29.00
N LEU A 409 -10.15 90.96 30.13
CA LEU A 409 -9.87 90.19 31.34
C LEU A 409 -11.11 89.47 31.90
N ARG A 410 -12.27 90.12 31.86
CA ARG A 410 -13.53 89.54 32.33
C ARG A 410 -13.99 88.38 31.45
N THR A 411 -13.85 88.52 30.13
CA THR A 411 -14.17 87.45 29.18
C THR A 411 -13.23 86.26 29.34
N LEU A 412 -11.93 86.53 29.54
CA LEU A 412 -10.92 85.50 29.78
C LEU A 412 -11.18 84.74 31.09
N GLU A 413 -11.48 85.43 32.19
CA GLU A 413 -11.81 84.80 33.47
C GLU A 413 -13.04 83.88 33.36
N SER A 414 -14.08 84.36 32.67
CA SER A 414 -15.29 83.57 32.40
C SER A 414 -14.99 82.32 31.57
N ALA A 415 -14.15 82.45 30.54
CA ALA A 415 -13.75 81.34 29.70
C ALA A 415 -12.92 80.30 30.47
N ILE A 416 -12.00 80.72 31.32
CA ILE A 416 -11.22 79.83 32.20
C ILE A 416 -12.15 79.07 33.15
N ARG A 417 -13.12 79.75 33.76
CA ARG A 417 -14.07 79.15 34.71
C ARG A 417 -14.99 78.12 34.06
N LEU A 418 -15.42 78.38 32.82
CA LEU A 418 -16.37 77.55 32.08
C LEU A 418 -15.70 76.52 31.16
N GLY A 419 -14.37 76.55 31.03
CA GLY A 419 -13.63 75.67 30.12
C GLY A 419 -13.88 75.97 28.64
N MET A 420 -14.19 77.21 28.29
CA MET A 420 -14.43 77.60 26.89
C MET A 420 -13.11 77.92 26.17
N PRO A 421 -12.93 77.50 24.91
CA PRO A 421 -11.76 77.86 24.13
C PRO A 421 -11.74 79.37 23.84
N VAL A 422 -10.53 79.95 23.86
CA VAL A 422 -10.30 81.38 23.63
C VAL A 422 -9.30 81.57 22.51
N LEU A 423 -9.64 82.42 21.53
CA LEU A 423 -8.73 82.86 20.47
C LEU A 423 -8.42 84.35 20.69
N LEU A 424 -7.15 84.65 20.93
CA LEU A 424 -6.65 86.02 21.07
C LEU A 424 -6.14 86.51 19.72
N GLU A 425 -6.72 87.60 19.22
CA GLU A 425 -6.36 88.20 17.93
C GLU A 425 -5.51 89.46 18.08
N GLU A 426 -4.78 89.81 17.01
CA GLU A 426 -3.99 91.05 16.89
C GLU A 426 -2.96 91.21 18.03
N VAL A 427 -2.31 90.10 18.38
CA VAL A 427 -1.26 90.10 19.40
C VAL A 427 0.01 90.75 18.83
N THR A 428 0.31 91.98 19.25
CA THR A 428 1.56 92.66 18.93
C THR A 428 2.60 92.47 20.04
N SER A 429 3.88 92.54 19.69
CA SER A 429 5.02 92.35 20.60
C SER A 429 4.96 93.27 21.83
N ASP A 430 4.52 94.52 21.63
CA ASP A 430 4.45 95.54 22.67
C ASP A 430 3.29 95.29 23.65
N LEU A 431 2.13 94.85 23.13
CA LEU A 431 0.95 94.50 23.94
C LEU A 431 1.15 93.21 24.72
N LEU A 432 1.86 92.23 24.13
CA LEU A 432 2.28 91.00 24.80
C LEU A 432 3.16 91.33 26.01
N THR A 433 4.16 92.20 25.83
CA THR A 433 5.09 92.61 26.89
C THR A 433 4.39 93.33 28.04
N PHE A 434 3.41 94.18 27.74
CA PHE A 434 2.63 94.89 28.75
C PHE A 434 1.69 93.98 29.56
N HIS A 435 1.03 93.00 28.91
CA HIS A 435 0.07 92.09 29.56
C HIS A 435 0.66 90.74 30.00
N LEU A 436 1.93 90.48 29.71
CA LEU A 436 2.68 89.26 30.03
C LEU A 436 2.62 88.86 31.52
N PRO A 437 2.69 89.76 32.51
CA PRO A 437 2.57 89.38 33.92
C PRO A 437 1.22 88.74 34.27
N SER A 438 0.12 89.23 33.69
CA SER A 438 -1.23 88.72 33.89
C SER A 438 -1.48 87.43 33.12
N LEU A 439 -0.84 87.27 31.96
CA LEU A 439 -0.95 86.08 31.12
C LEU A 439 0.00 84.94 31.56
N ARG A 440 1.11 85.23 32.24
CA ARG A 440 2.11 84.24 32.71
C ARG A 440 1.50 83.16 33.60
N LEU A 441 0.61 83.55 34.52
CA LEU A 441 -0.09 82.64 35.43
C LEU A 441 -1.03 81.66 34.69
N ILE A 442 -1.51 82.05 33.51
CA ILE A 442 -2.49 81.30 32.70
C ILE A 442 -1.78 80.48 31.61
N LEU A 443 -0.74 81.04 31.01
CA LEU A 443 0.00 80.41 29.91
C LEU A 443 1.01 79.35 30.38
N GLN A 444 1.24 79.22 31.70
CA GLN A 444 2.25 78.32 32.28
C GLN A 444 3.62 78.45 31.59
N SER A 445 3.97 79.67 31.17
CA SER A 445 5.19 79.95 30.43
C SER A 445 6.17 80.77 31.28
N ASP A 446 7.25 80.13 31.69
CA ASP A 446 8.52 80.82 31.98
C ASP A 446 9.16 81.17 30.62
N LEU A 447 8.60 82.18 29.94
CA LEU A 447 9.27 82.86 28.83
C LEU A 447 10.19 83.95 29.36
#